data_AF-A0A914LWE7-F1
#
_entry.id   AF-A0A914LWE7-F1
#
_cell.length_a   1.000
_cell.length_b   1.000
_cell.length_c   1.000
_cell.angle_alpha   90.00
_cell.angle_beta   90.00
_cell.angle_gamma   90.00
#
_symmetry.space_group_name_H-M   'P 1'
#
loop_
_entity.id
_entity.type
_entity.pdbx_description
1 polymer ?
#
loop_
_entity_poly.entity_id
_entity_poly.type
_entity_poly.pdbx_seq_one_letter_code
_entity_poly.pdbx_strand_id
1 'polypeptide(L)' 'MASVGKAVSKDVKQQIRTSALAFLSFLNKSVTPFHAVESCESILRSAGFVELFVNQRLKVQPKGKFYIKSEVV' A
#
# COMPACT_ATOMS: atom_id res chain seq x y z
N MET A 1 -22.99 -26.80 -24.91
CA MET A 1 -22.09 -26.64 -23.75
C MET A 1 -20.95 -25.70 -24.12
N ALA A 2 -21.17 -24.39 -24.08
CA ALA A 2 -20.19 -23.40 -24.56
C ALA A 2 -19.85 -22.35 -23.50
N SER A 3 -18.55 -22.06 -23.38
CA SER A 3 -17.99 -20.77 -22.93
C SER A 3 -17.74 -20.54 -21.43
N VAL A 4 -16.99 -21.44 -20.77
CA VAL A 4 -16.18 -21.10 -19.57
C VAL A 4 -14.72 -20.90 -20.01
N GLY A 5 -14.45 -19.87 -20.80
CA GLY A 5 -13.09 -19.60 -21.29
C GLY A 5 -12.77 -18.14 -21.62
N LYS A 6 -13.79 -17.31 -21.84
CA LYS A 6 -13.60 -15.91 -22.27
C LYS A 6 -13.68 -14.87 -21.14
N ALA A 7 -14.19 -15.25 -19.96
CA ALA A 7 -14.34 -14.34 -18.81
C ALA A 7 -13.01 -14.08 -18.09
N VAL A 8 -12.31 -15.15 -17.68
CA VAL A 8 -11.03 -15.09 -16.93
C VAL A 8 -9.98 -14.18 -17.59
N SER A 9 -9.86 -14.17 -18.92
CA SER A 9 -8.87 -13.34 -19.62
C SER A 9 -9.19 -11.84 -19.63
N LYS A 10 -10.46 -11.45 -19.51
CA LYS A 10 -10.86 -10.04 -19.42
C LYS A 10 -10.65 -9.50 -18.01
N ASP A 11 -11.00 -10.29 -17.00
CA ASP A 11 -10.83 -9.93 -15.59
C ASP A 11 -9.36 -9.74 -15.23
N VAL A 12 -8.48 -10.63 -15.71
CA VAL A 12 -7.02 -10.51 -15.49
C VAL A 12 -6.45 -9.26 -16.16
N LYS A 13 -6.83 -8.96 -17.40
CA LYS A 13 -6.39 -7.73 -18.09
C LYS A 13 -6.84 -6.47 -17.35
N GLN A 14 -8.06 -6.49 -16.82
CA GLN A 14 -8.59 -5.37 -16.04
C GLN A 14 -7.85 -5.20 -14.72
N GLN A 15 -7.59 -6.29 -13.99
CA GLN A 15 -6.79 -6.26 -12.76
C GLN A 15 -5.38 -5.73 -13.00
N ILE A 16 -4.69 -6.20 -14.05
CA ILE A 16 -3.37 -5.71 -14.44
C ILE A 16 -3.40 -4.20 -14.68
N ARG A 17 -4.40 -3.71 -15.43
CA ARG A 17 -4.54 -2.27 -15.71
C ARG A 17 -4.77 -1.47 -14.43
N THR A 18 -5.63 -1.95 -13.53
CA THR A 18 -5.89 -1.30 -12.25
C THR A 18 -4.63 -1.22 -11.39
N SER A 19 -3.87 -2.31 -11.26
CA SER A 19 -2.62 -2.33 -10.51
C SER A 19 -1.56 -1.40 -11.11
N ALA A 20 -1.43 -1.36 -12.44
CA ALA A 20 -0.52 -0.45 -13.11
C ALA A 20 -0.89 1.02 -12.90
N LEU A 21 -2.18 1.38 -12.97
CA LEU A 21 -2.65 2.74 -12.72
C LEU A 21 -2.45 3.17 -11.26
N ALA A 22 -2.66 2.25 -10.31
CA ALA A 22 -2.37 2.51 -8.90
C ALA A 22 -0.87 2.76 -8.67
N PHE A 23 0.00 1.99 -9.32
CA PHE A 23 1.45 2.18 -9.25
C PHE A 23 1.89 3.52 -9.86
N LEU A 24 1.37 3.90 -11.02
CA LEU A 24 1.64 5.22 -11.61
C LEU A 24 1.17 6.35 -10.70
N SER A 25 0.01 6.19 -10.05
CA SER A 25 -0.51 7.17 -9.10
C SER A 25 0.38 7.32 -7.87
N PHE A 26 1.00 6.22 -7.41
CA PHE A 26 2.00 6.25 -6.34
C PHE A 26 3.26 7.01 -6.79
N LEU A 27 3.84 6.66 -7.94
CA LEU A 27 5.04 7.33 -8.46
C LEU A 27 4.85 8.84 -8.65
N ASN A 28 3.69 9.26 -9.16
CA ASN A 28 3.38 10.68 -9.36
C ASN A 28 3.29 11.46 -8.04
N LYS A 29 2.94 10.81 -6.93
CA LYS A 29 2.90 11.43 -5.59
C LYS A 29 4.25 11.39 -4.89
N SER A 30 5.11 10.45 -5.26
CA SER A 30 6.36 10.14 -4.56
C SER A 30 7.59 10.68 -5.29
N VAL A 31 7.61 12.00 -5.51
CA VAL A 31 8.65 12.71 -6.28
C VAL A 31 10.01 12.79 -5.58
N THR A 32 10.06 12.56 -4.27
CA THR A 32 11.29 12.41 -3.48
C THR A 32 11.16 11.24 -2.52
N PRO A 33 12.26 10.75 -1.91
CA PRO A 33 12.19 9.70 -0.90
C PRO A 33 11.27 10.04 0.28
N PHE A 34 11.21 11.30 0.70
CA PHE A 34 10.29 11.75 1.76
C PHE A 34 8.83 11.59 1.34
N HIS A 35 8.45 12.05 0.14
CA HIS A 35 7.11 11.85 -0.38
C HIS A 35 6.78 10.36 -0.64
N ALA A 36 7.78 9.51 -0.87
CA ALA A 36 7.57 8.06 -0.94
C ALA A 36 7.17 7.48 0.42
N VAL A 37 7.83 7.91 1.49
CA VAL A 37 7.48 7.52 2.87
C VAL A 37 6.07 8.01 3.23
N GLU A 38 5.73 9.26 2.91
CA GLU A 38 4.37 9.81 3.14
C GLU A 38 3.28 9.06 2.36
N SER A 39 3.53 8.73 1.09
CA SER A 39 2.60 7.91 0.29
C SER A 39 2.42 6.52 0.89
N CYS A 40 3.51 5.87 1.33
CA CYS A 40 3.46 4.60 2.04
C CYS A 40 2.68 4.71 3.35
N GLU A 41 2.89 5.78 4.11
CA GLU A 41 2.18 6.06 5.35
C GLU A 41 0.67 6.16 5.13
N SER A 42 0.25 6.94 4.12
CA SER A 42 -1.16 7.10 3.75
C SER A 42 -1.80 5.75 3.40
N ILE A 43 -1.12 4.92 2.61
CA ILE A 43 -1.58 3.58 2.23
C ILE A 43 -1.70 2.68 3.46
N LEU A 44 -0.68 2.62 4.31
CA LEU A 44 -0.66 1.79 5.52
C LEU A 44 -1.75 2.21 6.51
N ARG A 45 -1.90 3.52 6.74
CA ARG A 45 -2.94 4.08 7.62
C ARG A 45 -4.35 3.73 7.11
N SER A 46 -4.58 3.85 5.80
CA SER A 46 -5.87 3.45 5.20
C SER A 46 -6.15 1.94 5.30
N ALA A 47 -5.11 1.11 5.35
CA ALA A 47 -5.22 -0.34 5.56
C ALA A 47 -5.34 -0.75 7.04
N GLY A 48 -5.41 0.23 7.95
CA GLY A 48 -5.58 0.04 9.40
C GLY A 48 -4.29 -0.24 10.15
N PHE A 49 -3.13 0.13 9.61
CA PHE A 49 -1.87 0.09 10.35
C PHE A 49 -1.74 1.31 11.27
N VAL A 50 -1.06 1.11 12.40
CA VAL A 50 -0.79 2.14 13.41
C VAL A 50 0.70 2.49 13.44
N GLU A 51 1.02 3.77 13.46
CA GLU A 51 2.39 4.24 13.61
C GLU A 51 2.92 3.95 15.02
N LEU A 52 4.16 3.44 15.09
CA LEU A 52 4.89 3.26 16.32
C LEU A 52 6.07 4.23 16.38
N PHE A 53 6.17 4.95 17.48
CA PHE A 53 7.29 5.85 17.75
C PHE A 53 8.37 5.12 18.53
N VAL A 54 9.59 5.09 18.01
CA VAL A 54 10.76 4.43 18.62
C VAL A 54 11.05 4.99 20.03
N ASN A 55 10.75 6.27 20.25
CA ASN A 55 10.97 6.97 21.51
C ASN A 55 9.90 6.70 22.57
N GLN A 56 8.87 5.90 22.26
CA GLN A 56 7.77 5.57 23.18
C GLN A 56 7.73 4.08 23.47
N ARG A 57 7.13 3.69 24.62
CA ARG A 57 6.91 2.27 24.93
C ARG A 57 6.00 1.65 23.88
N LEU A 58 6.53 0.70 23.12
CA LEU A 58 5.82 -0.02 22.07
C LEU A 58 4.70 -0.88 22.69
N LYS A 59 3.43 -0.55 22.41
CA LYS A 59 2.27 -1.36 22.77
C LYS A 59 1.87 -2.25 21.60
N VAL A 60 2.69 -3.26 21.32
CA VAL A 60 2.41 -4.23 20.25
C VAL A 60 1.38 -5.25 20.76
N GLN A 61 0.33 -5.48 19.98
CA GLN A 61 -0.69 -6.48 20.28
C GLN A 61 -0.63 -7.62 19.26
N PRO A 62 -0.90 -8.87 19.66
CA PRO A 62 -1.01 -9.99 18.72
C PRO A 62 -2.00 -9.66 17.60
N LYS A 63 -1.64 -9.97 16.35
CA LYS A 63 -2.43 -9.66 15.13
C LYS A 63 -2.62 -8.17 14.85
N GLY A 64 -1.97 -7.27 15.59
CA GLY A 64 -1.97 -5.84 15.28
C GLY A 64 -1.13 -5.54 14.03
N LYS A 65 -1.45 -4.43 13.37
CA LYS A 65 -0.77 -3.94 12.16
C LYS A 65 -0.02 -2.65 12.50
N PHE A 66 1.28 -2.62 12.30
CA PHE A 66 2.12 -1.51 12.74
C PHE A 66 3.18 -1.14 11.70
N TYR A 67 3.60 0.12 11.70
CA TYR A 67 4.77 0.58 10.95
C TYR A 67 5.59 1.57 11.78
N ILE A 68 6.85 1.76 11.40
CA ILE A 68 7.76 2.75 11.99
C ILE A 68 8.28 3.58 10.83
N LYS A 69 8.34 4.91 10.98
CA LYS A 69 9.13 5.77 10.10
C LYS A 69 10.40 6.21 10.83
N SER A 70 11.52 6.13 10.13
CA SER A 70 12.76 6.74 10.61
C SER A 70 12.80 8.16 10.06
N GLU A 71 12.26 9.12 10.79
CA GLU A 71 12.61 10.53 10.56
C GLU A 71 13.99 10.75 11.15
N VAL A 72 15.01 10.81 10.29
CA VAL A 72 16.29 11.38 10.69
C VAL A 72 16.05 12.89 10.78
N VAL A 73 15.98 13.39 12.01
CA VAL A 73 15.97 14.82 12.32
C VAL A 73 17.31 15.43 11.92
#